data_AF-A0AAU9I7W3-F1
#
_entry.id   AF-A0AAU9I7W3-F1
#
_cell.length_a   1.000
_cell.length_b   1.000
_cell.length_c   1.000
_cell.angle_alpha   90.00
_cell.angle_beta   90.00
_cell.angle_gamma   90.00
#
_symmetry.space_group_name_H-M   'P 1'
#
loop_
_entity.id
_entity.type
_entity.pdbx_description
1 polymer ?
#
loop_
_entity_poly.entity_id
_entity_poly.type
_entity_poly.pdbx_seq_one_letter_code
_entity_poly.pdbx_strand_id
1 'polypeptide(L)'
;MNNSSQSFVSPATFNANDLDFRDFLDLPQSSPARVPEIPIETEDLYSTKKSTGRKQIVDTKILNRFESLSKPKPPKKEYLRCKMIRGHKRVNRQIERGIKPKRTLNVFSAKAKSYWDQLLKSFNQYKSILSQESKTEAGPKTDGKTKRKGEENDLPKSFNGKFCRKYFEPIEVRESYFYYTEYVFSEFDPDVLCKKFKLRCCRAPQHSSECMNSWKLLKFYVQKIMFDNLGIEPWMSVESTNDMSKYSTIQSKIVEKGIDEIIDVCDPEDFKGESLCLFKEVDDGDIDPDLFFGL
;
A
#
# COMPACT_ATOMS: atom_id res chain seq x y z
N MET A 1 -12.28 -5.24 66.23
CA MET A 1 -11.50 -3.98 66.23
C MET A 1 -10.40 -4.10 65.19
N ASN A 2 -10.57 -3.47 64.03
CA ASN A 2 -9.60 -2.61 63.35
C ASN A 2 -10.02 -2.36 61.90
N ASN A 3 -10.23 -1.08 61.62
CA ASN A 3 -10.53 -0.46 60.34
C ASN A 3 -9.39 -0.64 59.35
N SER A 4 -9.72 -0.65 58.06
CA SER A 4 -8.88 -0.01 57.03
C SER A 4 -9.75 0.42 55.86
N SER A 5 -10.13 1.69 55.90
CA SER A 5 -10.84 2.44 54.87
C SER A 5 -9.88 2.75 53.72
N GLN A 6 -10.24 2.40 52.49
CA GLN A 6 -9.51 2.81 51.29
C GLN A 6 -10.02 4.17 50.81
N SER A 7 -9.10 5.11 50.66
CA SER A 7 -9.31 6.46 50.15
C SER A 7 -9.33 6.45 48.62
N PHE A 8 -10.35 7.10 48.04
CA PHE A 8 -10.43 7.41 46.63
C PHE A 8 -9.60 8.67 46.32
N VAL A 9 -8.73 8.58 45.31
CA VAL A 9 -7.95 9.70 44.79
C VAL A 9 -8.72 10.32 43.62
N SER A 10 -9.00 11.62 43.71
CA SER A 10 -9.68 12.40 42.67
C SER A 10 -8.79 12.64 41.44
N PRO A 11 -9.37 12.73 40.23
CA PRO A 11 -8.63 12.99 38.99
C PRO A 11 -8.27 14.47 38.84
N ALA A 12 -7.05 14.71 38.32
CA ALA A 12 -6.51 16.03 38.03
C ALA A 12 -7.28 16.75 36.91
N THR A 13 -7.67 18.00 37.16
CA THR A 13 -8.24 18.93 36.20
C THR A 13 -7.13 19.61 35.39
N PHE A 14 -7.24 19.56 34.07
CA PHE A 14 -6.33 20.22 33.13
C PHE A 14 -6.91 21.61 32.83
N ASN A 15 -6.22 22.67 33.24
CA ASN A 15 -6.62 24.06 33.06
C ASN A 15 -6.02 24.60 31.75
N ALA A 16 -6.85 25.04 30.81
CA ALA A 16 -6.48 25.34 29.43
C ALA A 16 -6.33 26.84 29.12
N ASN A 17 -5.82 27.64 30.07
CA ASN A 17 -5.79 29.11 29.96
C ASN A 17 -4.40 29.75 30.16
N ASP A 18 -3.32 29.09 29.73
CA ASP A 18 -1.98 29.71 29.72
C ASP A 18 -1.29 29.57 28.35
N LEU A 19 -1.80 30.30 27.36
CA LEU A 19 -1.03 30.65 26.17
C LEU A 19 -1.13 32.16 25.96
N ASP A 20 -0.13 32.84 26.49
CA ASP A 20 0.08 34.28 26.43
C ASP A 20 0.41 34.69 24.99
N PHE A 21 -0.47 35.48 24.39
CA PHE A 21 -0.48 35.87 22.97
C PHE A 21 0.27 37.20 22.78
N ARG A 22 1.50 37.30 23.28
CA ARG A 22 2.24 38.58 23.35
C ARG A 22 3.56 38.68 22.62
N ASP A 23 3.93 37.69 21.81
CA ASP A 23 5.18 37.74 21.03
C ASP A 23 4.95 37.51 19.53
N PHE A 24 4.13 38.35 18.89
CA PHE A 24 4.07 38.44 17.43
C PHE A 24 4.23 39.89 16.94
N LEU A 25 5.51 40.23 16.80
CA LEU A 25 6.11 41.03 15.72
C LEU A 25 5.81 42.53 15.66
N ASP A 26 6.79 43.27 16.18
CA ASP A 26 7.24 44.58 15.71
C ASP A 26 7.28 44.66 14.17
N LEU A 27 6.45 45.54 13.62
CA LEU A 27 6.50 45.99 12.23
C LEU A 27 7.25 47.33 12.16
N PRO A 28 8.42 47.42 11.50
CA PRO A 28 9.06 48.68 11.25
C PRO A 28 8.35 49.50 10.17
N GLN A 29 8.49 50.81 10.34
CA GLN A 29 7.76 51.89 9.74
C GLN A 29 8.03 52.11 8.24
N SER A 30 6.99 52.67 7.62
CA SER A 30 6.89 53.19 6.26
C SER A 30 8.04 54.10 5.83
N SER A 31 8.49 53.91 4.59
CA SER A 31 9.28 54.88 3.83
C SER A 31 8.71 55.04 2.41
N PRO A 32 9.01 56.17 1.74
CA PRO A 32 8.05 56.92 0.93
C PRO A 32 7.88 56.41 -0.50
N ALA A 33 6.70 56.72 -1.04
CA ALA A 33 6.23 56.41 -2.38
C ALA A 33 7.23 56.83 -3.47
N ARG A 34 7.66 55.85 -4.28
CA ARG A 34 8.27 56.10 -5.59
C ARG A 34 7.19 56.30 -6.64
N VAL A 35 7.39 57.36 -7.42
CA VAL A 35 6.62 57.76 -8.59
C VAL A 35 6.59 56.62 -9.61
N PRO A 36 5.44 56.31 -10.22
CA PRO A 36 5.33 55.26 -11.23
C PRO A 36 6.02 55.70 -12.53
N GLU A 37 7.06 54.97 -12.93
CA GLU A 37 7.56 55.00 -14.30
C GLU A 37 6.60 54.20 -15.18
N ILE A 38 6.10 54.85 -16.23
CA ILE A 38 5.15 54.31 -17.21
C ILE A 38 5.90 53.28 -18.07
N PRO A 39 5.54 51.99 -18.02
CA PRO A 39 6.11 50.98 -18.90
C PRO A 39 5.53 51.12 -20.29
N ILE A 40 6.43 51.16 -21.27
CA ILE A 40 6.15 51.13 -22.70
C ILE A 40 5.39 49.83 -23.02
N GLU A 41 4.19 49.97 -23.60
CA GLU A 41 3.37 48.85 -24.07
C GLU A 41 4.06 48.18 -25.28
N THR A 42 4.80 47.10 -25.02
CA THR A 42 5.10 46.10 -26.04
C THR A 42 4.05 45.00 -25.97
N GLU A 43 3.36 44.77 -27.08
CA GLU A 43 2.38 43.72 -27.27
C GLU A 43 2.98 42.32 -27.05
N ASP A 44 2.94 41.83 -25.81
CA ASP A 44 3.15 40.41 -25.48
C ASP A 44 1.81 39.66 -25.48
N LEU A 45 1.27 39.45 -26.68
CA LEU A 45 0.24 38.43 -26.91
C LEU A 45 0.88 37.04 -26.74
N TYR A 46 0.29 36.24 -25.84
CA TYR A 46 0.66 34.87 -25.44
C TYR A 46 1.66 34.71 -24.27
N SER A 47 1.47 35.47 -23.19
CA SER A 47 1.95 35.06 -21.86
C SER A 47 1.09 33.92 -21.30
N THR A 48 1.39 32.67 -21.71
CA THR A 48 0.87 31.49 -21.02
C THR A 48 1.44 31.48 -19.60
N LYS A 49 0.63 31.87 -18.61
CA LYS A 49 0.98 31.78 -17.20
C LYS A 49 1.38 30.34 -16.87
N LYS A 50 2.69 30.06 -16.83
CA LYS A 50 3.24 28.78 -16.35
C LYS A 50 2.83 28.66 -14.88
N SER A 51 1.79 27.89 -14.59
CA SER A 51 1.39 27.63 -13.22
C SER A 51 2.56 26.93 -12.53
N THR A 52 3.16 27.60 -11.55
CA THR A 52 4.26 27.14 -10.72
C THR A 52 3.80 26.09 -9.69
N GLY A 53 2.85 25.24 -10.08
CA GLY A 53 2.37 24.14 -9.26
C GLY A 53 3.36 22.98 -9.30
N ARG A 54 3.74 22.46 -8.12
CA ARG A 54 4.47 21.19 -8.00
C ARG A 54 3.65 20.09 -8.71
N LYS A 55 4.20 19.49 -9.78
CA LYS A 55 3.57 18.37 -10.50
C LYS A 55 3.11 17.31 -9.49
N GLN A 56 1.83 16.94 -9.53
CA GLN A 56 1.31 15.90 -8.64
C GLN A 56 2.00 14.56 -8.94
N ILE A 57 2.55 13.95 -7.89
CA ILE A 57 3.21 12.64 -7.97
C ILE A 57 2.17 11.57 -8.34
N VAL A 58 2.52 10.68 -9.26
CA VAL A 58 1.67 9.59 -9.80
C VAL A 58 0.93 8.84 -8.69
N ASP A 59 1.62 8.43 -7.63
CA ASP A 59 1.04 7.76 -6.47
C ASP A 59 -0.17 8.49 -5.87
N THR A 60 -0.07 9.81 -5.76
CA THR A 60 -1.11 10.63 -5.14
C THR A 60 -2.37 10.60 -5.99
N LYS A 61 -2.22 10.63 -7.33
CA LYS A 61 -3.36 10.50 -8.25
C LYS A 61 -4.05 9.14 -8.12
N ILE A 62 -3.29 8.05 -8.03
CA ILE A 62 -3.85 6.71 -7.85
C ILE A 62 -4.60 6.61 -6.52
N LEU A 63 -3.99 7.05 -5.42
CA LEU A 63 -4.60 6.96 -4.09
C LEU A 63 -5.81 7.89 -3.92
N ASN A 64 -5.85 9.02 -4.62
CA ASN A 64 -7.00 9.93 -4.60
C ASN A 64 -8.27 9.35 -5.23
N ARG A 65 -8.17 8.22 -5.95
CA ARG A 65 -9.33 7.47 -6.46
C ARG A 65 -10.03 6.64 -5.37
N PHE A 66 -9.48 6.62 -4.16
CA PHE A 66 -10.01 5.86 -3.04
C PHE A 66 -10.31 6.77 -1.87
N GLU A 67 -11.28 6.36 -1.06
CA GLU A 67 -11.60 6.97 0.23
C GLU A 67 -11.52 5.89 1.32
N SER A 68 -11.01 6.24 2.51
CA SER A 68 -11.10 5.33 3.66
C SER A 68 -12.57 5.16 4.08
N LEU A 69 -12.97 3.94 4.45
CA LEU A 69 -14.33 3.69 4.95
C LEU A 69 -14.63 4.42 6.26
N SER A 70 -13.61 4.69 7.08
CA SER A 70 -13.78 5.36 8.37
C SER A 70 -13.80 6.88 8.27
N LYS A 71 -13.14 7.45 7.25
CA LYS A 71 -12.99 8.89 7.05
C LYS A 71 -12.93 9.14 5.54
N PRO A 72 -13.77 10.01 4.95
CA PRO A 72 -13.82 10.25 3.50
C PRO A 72 -12.61 11.08 3.05
N LYS A 73 -11.43 10.49 3.16
CA LYS A 73 -10.13 11.04 2.78
C LYS A 73 -9.34 9.97 2.05
N PRO A 74 -8.52 10.36 1.07
CA PRO A 74 -7.61 9.45 0.41
C PRO A 74 -6.69 8.71 1.40
N PRO A 75 -6.44 7.41 1.20
CA PRO A 75 -5.49 6.67 2.02
C PRO A 75 -4.08 7.22 1.84
N LYS A 76 -3.31 7.26 2.93
CA LYS A 76 -1.89 7.62 2.87
C LYS A 76 -1.07 6.51 2.20
N LYS A 77 0.01 6.85 1.48
CA LYS A 77 0.94 5.86 0.89
C LYS A 77 1.44 4.84 1.92
N GLU A 78 1.79 5.31 3.12
CA GLU A 78 2.25 4.46 4.22
C GLU A 78 1.18 3.48 4.71
N TYR A 79 -0.11 3.84 4.64
CA TYR A 79 -1.20 2.92 5.00
C TYR A 79 -1.20 1.70 4.09
N LEU A 80 -1.08 1.92 2.78
CA LEU A 80 -1.10 0.83 1.81
C LEU A 80 0.15 -0.06 1.93
N ARG A 81 1.34 0.55 2.06
CA ARG A 81 2.60 -0.18 2.33
C ARG A 81 2.50 -1.05 3.58
N CYS A 82 2.06 -0.46 4.68
CA CYS A 82 1.83 -1.14 5.95
C CYS A 82 0.86 -2.32 5.79
N LYS A 83 -0.25 -2.09 5.10
CA LYS A 83 -1.30 -3.09 4.90
C LYS A 83 -0.81 -4.29 4.10
N MET A 84 -0.15 -4.05 2.97
CA MET A 84 0.39 -5.10 2.12
C MET A 84 1.51 -5.88 2.80
N ILE A 85 2.50 -5.19 3.38
CA ILE A 85 3.64 -5.85 4.05
C ILE A 85 3.17 -6.67 5.25
N ARG A 86 2.27 -6.13 6.09
CA ARG A 86 1.72 -6.90 7.23
C ARG A 86 0.93 -8.11 6.77
N GLY A 87 0.18 -7.96 5.70
CA GLY A 87 -0.58 -9.05 5.08
C GLY A 87 0.33 -10.17 4.60
N HIS A 88 1.41 -9.83 3.89
CA HIS A 88 2.43 -10.77 3.42
C HIS A 88 3.13 -11.49 4.58
N LYS A 89 3.68 -10.75 5.56
CA LYS A 89 4.29 -11.35 6.77
C LYS A 89 3.31 -12.27 7.51
N ARG A 90 2.01 -11.93 7.52
CA ARG A 90 0.99 -12.77 8.14
C ARG A 90 0.77 -14.08 7.39
N VAL A 91 0.70 -14.05 6.06
CA VAL A 91 0.60 -15.26 5.24
C VAL A 91 1.79 -16.17 5.49
N ASN A 92 3.01 -15.65 5.49
CA ASN A 92 4.22 -16.45 5.70
C ASN A 92 4.20 -17.16 7.06
N ARG A 93 3.81 -16.47 8.13
CA ARG A 93 3.63 -17.11 9.46
C ARG A 93 2.49 -18.13 9.51
N GLN A 94 1.50 -17.99 8.64
CA GLN A 94 0.39 -18.95 8.55
C GLN A 94 0.82 -20.19 7.79
N ILE A 95 1.56 -20.03 6.69
CA ILE A 95 2.20 -21.12 5.94
C ILE A 95 3.14 -21.90 6.85
N GLU A 96 4.01 -21.21 7.61
CA GLU A 96 4.94 -21.83 8.56
C GLU A 96 4.26 -22.73 9.59
N ARG A 97 3.00 -22.45 9.93
CA ARG A 97 2.18 -23.20 10.89
C ARG A 97 1.22 -24.19 10.23
N GLY A 98 1.23 -24.31 8.90
CA GLY A 98 0.25 -25.12 8.16
C GLY A 98 -1.18 -24.59 8.23
N ILE A 99 -1.40 -23.31 8.52
CA ILE A 99 -2.74 -22.72 8.69
C ILE A 99 -3.18 -22.02 7.40
N LYS A 100 -4.32 -22.44 6.83
CA LYS A 100 -4.97 -21.70 5.74
C LYS A 100 -5.67 -20.43 6.27
N PRO A 101 -5.50 -19.25 5.63
CA PRO A 101 -6.08 -18.03 6.15
C PRO A 101 -7.59 -17.92 5.87
N LYS A 102 -8.34 -17.64 6.94
CA LYS A 102 -9.81 -17.57 6.93
C LYS A 102 -10.37 -16.15 7.07
N ARG A 103 -9.52 -15.15 7.32
CA ARG A 103 -9.96 -13.79 7.69
C ARG A 103 -9.07 -12.71 7.07
N THR A 104 -9.58 -11.48 7.06
CA THR A 104 -8.86 -10.23 6.73
C THR A 104 -8.55 -10.05 5.24
N LEU A 105 -7.34 -9.60 4.90
CA LEU A 105 -6.90 -9.39 3.51
C LEU A 105 -6.65 -10.72 2.79
N ASN A 106 -6.36 -11.78 3.56
CA ASN A 106 -5.86 -13.06 3.07
C ASN A 106 -6.94 -14.15 3.05
N VAL A 107 -8.21 -13.80 2.83
CA VAL A 107 -9.26 -14.85 2.77
C VAL A 107 -9.01 -15.71 1.54
N PHE A 108 -8.83 -17.02 1.74
CA PHE A 108 -8.65 -17.98 0.66
C PHE A 108 -9.91 -18.12 -0.19
N SER A 109 -9.74 -18.16 -1.51
CA SER A 109 -10.79 -18.44 -2.49
C SER A 109 -10.27 -19.45 -3.53
N ALA A 110 -11.17 -20.15 -4.22
CA ALA A 110 -10.78 -21.11 -5.26
C ALA A 110 -9.95 -20.45 -6.37
N LYS A 111 -10.29 -19.22 -6.75
CA LYS A 111 -9.53 -18.39 -7.72
C LYS A 111 -8.11 -18.07 -7.24
N ALA A 112 -7.87 -18.12 -5.94
CA ALA A 112 -6.58 -17.84 -5.33
C ALA A 112 -5.69 -19.09 -5.15
N LYS A 113 -6.18 -20.29 -5.51
CA LYS A 113 -5.49 -21.57 -5.25
C LYS A 113 -4.11 -21.61 -5.90
N SER A 114 -4.01 -21.32 -7.19
CA SER A 114 -2.73 -21.34 -7.91
C SER A 114 -1.68 -20.42 -7.28
N TYR A 115 -2.05 -19.17 -6.96
CA TYR A 115 -1.14 -18.22 -6.30
C TYR A 115 -0.82 -18.61 -4.85
N TRP A 116 -1.74 -19.28 -4.16
CA TRP A 116 -1.47 -19.86 -2.84
C TRP A 116 -0.42 -20.98 -2.92
N ASP A 117 -0.51 -21.85 -3.92
CA ASP A 117 0.45 -22.93 -4.12
C ASP A 117 1.84 -22.38 -4.49
N GLN A 118 1.89 -21.32 -5.29
CA GLN A 118 3.14 -20.59 -5.59
C GLN A 118 3.73 -19.90 -4.36
N LEU A 119 2.89 -19.32 -3.49
CA LEU A 119 3.32 -18.78 -2.20
C LEU A 119 3.91 -19.86 -1.30
N LEU A 120 3.26 -21.02 -1.21
CA LEU A 120 3.73 -22.15 -0.42
C LEU A 120 5.08 -22.67 -0.94
N LYS A 121 5.20 -22.82 -2.26
CA LYS A 121 6.44 -23.20 -2.94
C LYS A 121 7.58 -22.21 -2.64
N SER A 122 7.34 -20.93 -2.88
CA SER A 122 8.31 -19.85 -2.61
C SER A 122 8.71 -19.80 -1.13
N PHE A 123 7.74 -19.95 -0.21
CA PHE A 123 8.01 -19.99 1.22
C PHE A 123 8.91 -21.16 1.61
N ASN A 124 8.61 -22.36 1.13
CA ASN A 124 9.40 -23.55 1.44
C ASN A 124 10.82 -23.47 0.86
N GLN A 125 10.96 -22.91 -0.35
CA GLN A 125 12.26 -22.68 -0.99
C GLN A 125 13.13 -21.69 -0.21
N TYR A 126 12.56 -20.61 0.33
CA TYR A 126 13.29 -19.54 1.01
C TYR A 126 12.95 -19.42 2.51
N LYS A 127 12.63 -20.56 3.14
CA LYS A 127 12.06 -20.62 4.51
C LYS A 127 12.87 -19.81 5.52
N SER A 128 14.20 -19.95 5.52
CA SER A 128 15.07 -19.24 6.48
C SER A 128 14.90 -17.72 6.42
N ILE A 129 14.95 -17.15 5.21
CA ILE A 129 14.84 -15.70 4.98
C ILE A 129 13.43 -15.22 5.28
N LEU A 130 12.41 -15.90 4.75
CA LEU A 130 11.01 -15.48 4.88
C LEU A 130 10.49 -15.63 6.32
N SER A 131 10.90 -16.66 7.06
CA SER A 131 10.59 -16.78 8.50
C SER A 131 11.23 -15.65 9.30
N GLN A 132 12.51 -15.32 9.05
CA GLN A 132 13.22 -14.23 9.71
C GLN A 132 12.50 -12.88 9.47
N GLU A 133 12.21 -12.56 8.21
CA GLU A 133 11.58 -11.30 7.82
C GLU A 133 10.11 -11.19 8.26
N SER A 134 9.44 -12.32 8.49
CA SER A 134 8.03 -12.35 8.90
C SER A 134 7.82 -12.24 10.41
N LYS A 135 8.88 -12.23 11.22
CA LYS A 135 8.80 -12.00 12.67
C LYS A 135 8.17 -10.64 12.98
N THR A 136 7.36 -10.55 14.03
CA THR A 136 6.79 -9.27 14.52
C THR A 136 7.86 -8.30 15.01
N GLU A 137 9.00 -8.85 15.44
CA GLU A 137 10.18 -8.09 15.85
C GLU A 137 10.95 -7.49 14.66
N ALA A 138 10.78 -8.04 13.46
CA ALA A 138 11.31 -7.46 12.23
C ALA A 138 10.41 -6.32 11.68
N GLY A 139 9.35 -5.91 12.40
CA GLY A 139 8.48 -4.79 12.01
C GLY A 139 8.96 -3.43 12.54
N PRO A 140 8.39 -2.30 12.06
CA PRO A 140 8.62 -0.98 12.64
C PRO A 140 8.04 -0.91 14.06
N LYS A 141 8.38 0.14 14.81
CA LYS A 141 7.95 0.30 16.23
C LYS A 141 6.45 0.09 16.43
N THR A 142 5.61 0.51 15.48
CA THR A 142 4.14 0.34 15.52
C THR A 142 3.64 -1.10 15.48
N ASP A 143 4.48 -2.09 15.16
CA ASP A 143 4.09 -3.49 15.00
C ASP A 143 4.42 -4.38 16.22
N GLY A 144 5.30 -3.91 17.11
CA GLY A 144 5.84 -4.72 18.21
C GLY A 144 6.12 -3.97 19.51
N LYS A 145 5.52 -2.79 19.72
CA LYS A 145 5.74 -1.91 20.89
C LYS A 145 5.74 -2.65 22.24
N THR A 146 4.89 -3.67 22.40
CA THR A 146 4.76 -4.42 23.67
C THR A 146 5.88 -5.43 23.92
N LYS A 147 6.63 -5.86 22.89
CA LYS A 147 7.58 -6.98 22.99
C LYS A 147 9.05 -6.57 23.12
N ARG A 148 9.43 -5.33 22.81
CA ARG A 148 10.83 -4.88 22.83
C ARG A 148 11.06 -3.99 24.05
N LYS A 149 11.63 -4.56 25.12
CA LYS A 149 12.18 -3.77 26.24
C LYS A 149 13.67 -3.55 25.97
N GLY A 150 14.09 -2.33 25.64
CA GLY A 150 15.50 -1.91 25.72
C GLY A 150 16.22 -1.50 24.42
N GLU A 151 15.72 -1.81 23.23
CA GLU A 151 16.42 -1.49 21.95
C GLU A 151 15.65 -0.48 21.09
N GLU A 152 15.36 0.71 21.63
CA GLU A 152 14.47 1.65 20.94
C GLU A 152 15.13 2.55 19.90
N ASN A 153 16.43 2.82 19.95
CA ASN A 153 16.93 4.03 19.28
C ASN A 153 17.01 3.94 17.74
N ASP A 154 17.26 2.77 17.15
CA ASP A 154 17.52 2.66 15.71
C ASP A 154 16.37 2.09 14.85
N LEU A 155 15.25 1.72 15.48
CA LEU A 155 14.14 1.11 14.75
C LEU A 155 13.26 2.16 14.05
N PRO A 156 12.88 1.93 12.77
CA PRO A 156 11.99 2.84 12.06
C PRO A 156 10.63 2.94 12.75
N LYS A 157 10.12 4.18 12.86
CA LYS A 157 8.86 4.48 13.54
C LYS A 157 7.62 3.98 12.79
N SER A 158 7.69 3.86 11.46
CA SER A 158 6.57 3.49 10.59
C SER A 158 7.05 2.67 9.39
N PHE A 159 6.11 2.26 8.53
CA PHE A 159 6.36 1.68 7.21
C PHE A 159 6.78 2.77 6.20
N ASN A 160 7.79 3.55 6.57
CA ASN A 160 8.37 4.59 5.74
C ASN A 160 9.26 3.99 4.64
N GLY A 161 9.77 4.85 3.75
CA GLY A 161 10.64 4.41 2.64
C GLY A 161 11.89 3.66 3.11
N LYS A 162 12.51 4.05 4.23
CA LYS A 162 13.70 3.37 4.77
C LYS A 162 13.37 1.93 5.20
N PHE A 163 12.27 1.74 5.94
CA PHE A 163 11.82 0.39 6.33
C PHE A 163 11.46 -0.46 5.11
N CYS A 164 10.65 0.09 4.20
CA CYS A 164 10.21 -0.65 3.01
C CYS A 164 11.39 -1.06 2.12
N ARG A 165 12.40 -0.19 1.96
CA ARG A 165 13.62 -0.55 1.23
C ARG A 165 14.32 -1.76 1.83
N LYS A 166 14.57 -1.73 3.15
CA LYS A 166 15.20 -2.84 3.86
C LYS A 166 14.38 -4.13 3.76
N TYR A 167 13.05 -4.04 3.90
CA TYR A 167 12.18 -5.22 3.80
C TYR A 167 12.22 -5.86 2.41
N PHE A 168 12.26 -5.05 1.36
CA PHE A 168 12.29 -5.52 -0.03
C PHE A 168 13.70 -5.68 -0.60
N GLU A 169 14.74 -5.57 0.23
CA GLU A 169 16.13 -5.75 -0.19
C GLU A 169 16.40 -7.19 -0.67
N PRO A 170 15.98 -8.26 0.05
CA PRO A 170 16.14 -9.63 -0.42
C PRO A 170 15.22 -9.93 -1.61
N ILE A 171 15.76 -10.57 -2.65
CA ILE A 171 14.99 -10.92 -3.85
C ILE A 171 13.91 -11.96 -3.55
N GLU A 172 14.15 -12.84 -2.57
CA GLU A 172 13.24 -13.87 -2.09
C GLU A 172 11.97 -13.26 -1.48
N VAL A 173 12.13 -12.14 -0.77
CA VAL A 173 10.99 -11.38 -0.24
C VAL A 173 10.19 -10.76 -1.38
N ARG A 174 10.86 -10.24 -2.43
CA ARG A 174 10.19 -9.66 -3.60
C ARG A 174 9.41 -10.70 -4.40
N GLU A 175 10.00 -11.87 -4.62
CA GLU A 175 9.35 -13.01 -5.28
C GLU A 175 8.10 -13.46 -4.51
N SER A 176 8.24 -13.75 -3.22
CA SER A 176 7.10 -14.15 -2.39
C SER A 176 6.03 -13.05 -2.32
N TYR A 177 6.45 -11.78 -2.26
CA TYR A 177 5.54 -10.63 -2.26
C TYR A 177 4.78 -10.46 -3.59
N PHE A 178 5.39 -10.80 -4.72
CA PHE A 178 4.72 -10.79 -6.03
C PHE A 178 3.54 -11.77 -6.02
N TYR A 179 3.79 -13.03 -5.67
CA TYR A 179 2.74 -14.05 -5.56
C TYR A 179 1.70 -13.68 -4.51
N TYR A 180 2.12 -13.03 -3.40
CA TYR A 180 1.19 -12.51 -2.40
C TYR A 180 0.25 -11.45 -2.96
N THR A 181 0.77 -10.55 -3.79
CA THR A 181 -0.03 -9.51 -4.41
C THR A 181 -1.03 -10.12 -5.40
N GLU A 182 -0.59 -11.05 -6.24
CA GLU A 182 -1.49 -11.81 -7.13
C GLU A 182 -2.57 -12.54 -6.34
N TYR A 183 -2.18 -13.23 -5.26
CA TYR A 183 -3.10 -13.90 -4.36
C TYR A 183 -4.17 -12.95 -3.79
N VAL A 184 -3.79 -11.75 -3.31
CA VAL A 184 -4.73 -10.76 -2.75
C VAL A 184 -5.75 -10.30 -3.80
N PHE A 185 -5.30 -10.08 -5.03
CA PHE A 185 -6.09 -9.56 -6.15
C PHE A 185 -6.72 -10.64 -7.05
N SER A 186 -6.52 -11.93 -6.77
CA SER A 186 -7.08 -13.06 -7.52
C SER A 186 -8.60 -13.01 -7.68
N GLU A 187 -9.30 -12.52 -6.67
CA GLU A 187 -10.73 -12.22 -6.73
C GLU A 187 -10.92 -10.74 -7.01
N PHE A 188 -10.86 -10.41 -8.30
CA PHE A 188 -10.87 -9.04 -8.81
C PHE A 188 -12.29 -8.46 -8.88
N ASP A 189 -12.93 -8.32 -7.72
CA ASP A 189 -14.28 -7.80 -7.56
C ASP A 189 -14.24 -6.55 -6.65
N PRO A 190 -14.81 -5.39 -7.05
CA PRO A 190 -14.70 -4.16 -6.27
C PRO A 190 -15.34 -4.25 -4.87
N ASP A 191 -16.43 -5.00 -4.70
CA ASP A 191 -17.06 -5.17 -3.39
C ASP A 191 -16.15 -5.97 -2.45
N VAL A 192 -15.56 -7.05 -2.97
CA VAL A 192 -14.59 -7.87 -2.24
C VAL A 192 -13.34 -7.05 -1.89
N LEU A 193 -12.81 -6.29 -2.85
CA LEU A 193 -11.61 -5.46 -2.67
C LEU A 193 -11.88 -4.30 -1.69
N CYS A 194 -13.03 -3.63 -1.77
CA CYS A 194 -13.43 -2.61 -0.80
C CYS A 194 -13.43 -3.18 0.64
N LYS A 195 -14.01 -4.37 0.82
CA LYS A 195 -14.06 -5.07 2.12
C LYS A 195 -12.67 -5.47 2.63
N LYS A 196 -11.81 -6.01 1.76
CA LYS A 196 -10.43 -6.41 2.04
C LYS A 196 -9.56 -5.21 2.42
N PHE A 197 -9.56 -4.17 1.60
CA PHE A 197 -8.73 -2.98 1.76
C PHE A 197 -9.31 -1.95 2.73
N LYS A 198 -10.57 -2.08 3.14
CA LYS A 198 -11.27 -1.07 3.95
C LYS A 198 -11.20 0.32 3.30
N LEU A 199 -11.29 0.31 1.98
CA LEU A 199 -11.33 1.47 1.12
C LEU A 199 -12.63 1.43 0.33
N ARG A 200 -13.05 2.58 -0.17
CA ARG A 200 -14.17 2.78 -1.09
C ARG A 200 -13.62 3.38 -2.37
N CYS A 201 -13.97 2.84 -3.52
CA CYS A 201 -13.57 3.36 -4.84
C CYS A 201 -14.58 4.35 -5.43
N CYS A 202 -15.85 4.31 -5.00
CA CYS A 202 -16.90 5.22 -5.44
C CYS A 202 -17.97 5.40 -4.35
N ARG A 203 -18.77 6.48 -4.41
CA ARG A 203 -19.90 6.70 -3.48
C ARG A 203 -21.23 6.16 -4.02
N ALA A 204 -21.27 5.78 -5.29
CA ALA A 204 -22.44 5.18 -5.92
C ALA A 204 -22.79 3.82 -5.27
N PRO A 205 -24.09 3.42 -5.28
CA PRO A 205 -24.53 2.14 -4.74
C PRO A 205 -24.07 0.94 -5.59
N GLN A 206 -23.77 1.17 -6.87
CA GLN A 206 -23.28 0.16 -7.80
C GLN A 206 -21.91 0.57 -8.33
N HIS A 207 -21.03 -0.41 -8.51
CA HIS A 207 -19.70 -0.20 -9.05
C HIS A 207 -19.70 -0.07 -10.57
N SER A 208 -18.97 0.91 -11.10
CA SER A 208 -18.75 1.14 -12.53
C SER A 208 -17.48 0.46 -13.03
N SER A 209 -17.26 0.47 -14.35
CA SER A 209 -15.98 0.07 -14.97
C SER A 209 -14.80 0.90 -14.45
N GLU A 210 -15.01 2.18 -14.11
CA GLU A 210 -13.98 3.03 -13.50
C GLU A 210 -13.50 2.52 -12.13
N CYS A 211 -14.38 1.87 -11.37
CA CYS A 211 -14.02 1.25 -10.09
C CYS A 211 -13.02 0.11 -10.33
N MET A 212 -13.27 -0.72 -11.34
CA MET A 212 -12.36 -1.79 -11.76
C MET A 212 -11.01 -1.23 -12.18
N ASN A 213 -11.01 -0.19 -13.01
CA ASN A 213 -9.78 0.46 -13.46
C ASN A 213 -9.00 1.07 -12.30
N SER A 214 -9.69 1.67 -11.32
CA SER A 214 -9.06 2.20 -10.10
C SER A 214 -8.36 1.09 -9.30
N TRP A 215 -9.00 -0.07 -9.15
CA TRP A 215 -8.37 -1.24 -8.51
C TRP A 215 -7.20 -1.80 -9.32
N LYS A 216 -7.26 -1.78 -10.65
CA LYS A 216 -6.14 -2.23 -11.52
C LYS A 216 -4.94 -1.32 -11.33
N LEU A 217 -5.17 -0.01 -11.29
CA LEU A 217 -4.13 0.98 -10.98
C LEU A 217 -3.55 0.79 -9.58
N LEU A 218 -4.37 0.40 -8.59
CA LEU A 218 -3.88 0.11 -7.25
C LEU A 218 -2.99 -1.14 -7.21
N LYS A 219 -3.39 -2.21 -7.91
CA LYS A 219 -2.59 -3.44 -8.09
C LYS A 219 -1.25 -3.09 -8.75
N PHE A 220 -1.29 -2.38 -9.86
CA PHE A 220 -0.09 -1.90 -10.56
C PHE A 220 0.80 -1.04 -9.67
N TYR A 221 0.20 -0.16 -8.87
CA TYR A 221 0.94 0.66 -7.91
C TYR A 221 1.72 -0.21 -6.91
N VAL A 222 1.09 -1.22 -6.31
CA VAL A 222 1.76 -2.06 -5.30
C VAL A 222 2.78 -3.04 -5.90
N GLN A 223 2.70 -3.34 -7.20
CA GLN A 223 3.65 -4.23 -7.89
C GLN A 223 4.82 -3.50 -8.53
N LYS A 224 4.62 -2.28 -9.05
CA LYS A 224 5.65 -1.55 -9.79
C LYS A 224 5.96 -0.18 -9.21
N ILE A 225 5.01 0.74 -9.23
CA ILE A 225 5.25 2.15 -8.85
C ILE A 225 5.80 2.27 -7.43
N MET A 226 5.34 1.44 -6.50
CA MET A 226 5.85 1.41 -5.13
C MET A 226 7.34 1.06 -5.08
N PHE A 227 7.81 0.12 -5.91
CA PHE A 227 9.21 -0.31 -6.01
C PHE A 227 10.08 0.76 -6.68
N ASP A 228 9.59 1.38 -7.77
CA ASP A 228 10.26 2.51 -8.43
C ASP A 228 10.52 3.65 -7.44
N ASN A 229 9.52 4.01 -6.62
CA ASN A 229 9.64 5.02 -5.57
C ASN A 229 10.64 4.64 -4.46
N LEU A 230 10.93 3.36 -4.29
CA LEU A 230 11.90 2.86 -3.33
C LEU A 230 13.29 2.73 -3.97
N GLY A 231 13.42 2.86 -5.29
CA GLY A 231 14.67 2.62 -6.02
C GLY A 231 15.07 1.14 -6.01
N ILE A 232 14.09 0.25 -6.05
CA ILE A 232 14.28 -1.21 -6.05
C ILE A 232 13.60 -1.78 -7.27
N GLU A 233 14.23 -2.77 -7.91
CA GLU A 233 13.62 -3.51 -9.02
C GLU A 233 12.60 -4.54 -8.49
N PRO A 234 11.34 -4.57 -8.97
CA PRO A 234 10.38 -5.58 -8.58
C PRO A 234 10.77 -6.96 -9.13
N TRP A 235 10.39 -8.03 -8.43
CA TRP A 235 10.50 -9.38 -8.98
C TRP A 235 9.38 -9.61 -10.00
N MET A 236 9.69 -10.32 -11.08
CA MET A 236 8.74 -10.68 -12.14
C MET A 236 8.86 -12.17 -12.45
N SER A 237 7.72 -12.83 -12.69
CA SER A 237 7.72 -14.21 -13.18
C SER A 237 8.04 -14.23 -14.66
N VAL A 238 8.60 -15.35 -15.14
CA VAL A 238 8.90 -15.54 -16.58
C VAL A 238 7.62 -15.39 -17.41
N GLU A 239 6.50 -15.91 -16.89
CA GLU A 239 5.17 -15.83 -17.51
C GLU A 239 4.62 -14.40 -17.58
N SER A 240 4.92 -13.53 -16.60
CA SER A 240 4.39 -12.17 -16.55
C SER A 240 5.18 -11.14 -17.38
N THR A 241 6.26 -11.56 -18.04
CA THR A 241 7.03 -10.70 -18.95
C THR A 241 6.19 -10.20 -20.13
N ASN A 242 5.23 -11.00 -20.61
CA ASN A 242 4.30 -10.61 -21.67
C ASN A 242 3.34 -9.50 -21.22
N ASP A 243 2.83 -9.58 -19.99
CA ASP A 243 1.94 -8.56 -19.42
C ASP A 243 2.66 -7.22 -19.16
N MET A 244 3.97 -7.25 -18.91
CA MET A 244 4.76 -6.04 -18.69
C MET A 244 4.94 -5.15 -19.92
N SER A 245 4.84 -5.70 -21.13
CA SER A 245 4.75 -4.89 -22.35
C SER A 245 3.50 -3.99 -22.35
N LYS A 246 2.38 -4.51 -21.85
CA LYS A 246 1.13 -3.76 -21.66
C LYS A 246 1.31 -2.67 -20.60
N TYR A 247 2.01 -2.97 -19.49
CA TYR A 247 2.28 -2.00 -18.42
C TYR A 247 3.28 -0.89 -18.80
N SER A 248 4.29 -1.19 -19.62
CA SER A 248 5.18 -0.16 -20.18
C SER A 248 4.38 0.85 -21.01
N THR A 249 3.44 0.35 -21.81
CA THR A 249 2.50 1.18 -22.59
C THR A 249 1.63 2.05 -21.69
N ILE A 250 1.12 1.50 -20.57
CA ILE A 250 0.35 2.28 -19.57
C ILE A 250 1.24 3.38 -18.97
N GLN A 251 2.49 3.09 -18.59
CA GLN A 251 3.39 4.06 -17.99
C GLN A 251 3.76 5.20 -18.95
N SER A 252 4.05 4.90 -20.22
CA SER A 252 4.28 5.92 -21.25
C SER A 252 3.03 6.79 -21.46
N LYS A 253 1.84 6.17 -21.53
CA LYS A 253 0.58 6.91 -21.60
C LYS A 253 0.32 7.77 -20.34
N ILE A 254 0.71 7.32 -19.14
CA ILE A 254 0.62 8.12 -17.90
C ILE A 254 1.47 9.37 -18.00
N VAL A 255 2.66 9.25 -18.59
CA VAL A 255 3.60 10.37 -18.74
C VAL A 255 3.13 11.33 -19.83
N GLU A 256 2.65 10.82 -20.96
CA GLU A 256 2.25 11.64 -22.12
C GLU A 256 0.89 12.30 -21.95
N LYS A 257 -0.11 11.54 -21.51
CA LYS A 257 -1.53 11.93 -21.52
C LYS A 257 -2.09 12.21 -20.13
N GLY A 258 -1.33 11.90 -19.09
CA GLY A 258 -1.80 11.94 -17.71
C GLY A 258 -2.68 10.73 -17.37
N ILE A 259 -2.83 10.47 -16.06
CA ILE A 259 -3.62 9.36 -15.52
C ILE A 259 -5.10 9.41 -15.94
N ASP A 260 -5.62 10.59 -16.23
CA ASP A 260 -7.04 10.82 -16.44
C ASP A 260 -7.50 10.35 -17.84
N GLU A 261 -6.61 10.36 -18.84
CA GLU A 261 -6.89 9.90 -20.22
C GLU A 261 -6.71 8.39 -20.44
N ILE A 262 -6.16 7.65 -19.47
CA ILE A 262 -5.85 6.21 -19.63
C ILE A 262 -7.05 5.32 -19.33
N ILE A 263 -8.04 5.85 -18.62
CA ILE A 263 -9.22 5.08 -18.20
C ILE A 263 -9.98 4.54 -19.42
N ASP A 264 -9.94 5.24 -20.55
CA ASP A 264 -10.64 4.86 -21.79
C ASP A 264 -9.87 3.86 -22.68
N VAL A 265 -8.60 3.56 -22.38
CA VAL A 265 -7.76 2.76 -23.29
C VAL A 265 -7.53 1.33 -22.80
N CYS A 266 -7.89 1.03 -21.55
CA CYS A 266 -7.84 -0.33 -21.05
C CYS A 266 -9.15 -1.04 -21.39
N ASP A 267 -9.20 -1.68 -22.56
CA ASP A 267 -10.35 -2.45 -22.99
C ASP A 267 -10.67 -3.52 -21.92
N PRO A 268 -11.93 -3.64 -21.45
CA PRO A 268 -12.33 -4.70 -20.53
C PRO A 268 -11.95 -6.10 -21.03
N GLU A 269 -11.83 -6.30 -22.34
CA GLU A 269 -11.52 -7.59 -22.95
C GLU A 269 -10.03 -7.98 -22.83
N ASP A 270 -9.10 -7.03 -22.78
CA ASP A 270 -7.66 -7.26 -22.64
C ASP A 270 -7.28 -8.00 -21.34
N PHE A 271 -8.21 -8.08 -20.39
CA PHE A 271 -8.03 -8.71 -19.09
C PHE A 271 -8.99 -9.88 -18.82
N LYS A 272 -9.93 -10.18 -19.74
CA LYS A 272 -10.81 -11.36 -19.59
C LYS A 272 -10.09 -12.67 -19.94
N GLY A 273 -8.90 -12.61 -20.57
CA GLY A 273 -8.24 -13.77 -21.19
C GLY A 273 -7.24 -14.57 -20.33
N GLU A 274 -6.75 -14.08 -19.19
CA GLU A 274 -5.57 -14.69 -18.53
C GLU A 274 -5.85 -15.21 -17.12
N SER A 275 -6.99 -15.90 -16.98
CA SER A 275 -7.20 -16.92 -15.94
C SER A 275 -7.30 -18.31 -16.59
N LEU A 276 -6.55 -18.54 -17.67
CA LEU A 276 -6.31 -19.89 -18.18
C LEU A 276 -5.29 -20.55 -17.26
N CYS A 277 -5.83 -21.13 -16.18
CA CYS A 277 -5.20 -22.25 -15.50
C CYS A 277 -5.06 -23.39 -16.52
N LEU A 278 -4.05 -23.32 -17.39
CA LEU A 278 -3.65 -24.39 -18.28
C LEU A 278 -2.72 -25.31 -17.48
N PHE A 279 -3.23 -25.84 -16.36
CA PHE A 279 -2.66 -27.02 -15.74
C PHE A 279 -3.57 -28.16 -16.13
N LYS A 280 -3.00 -29.07 -16.94
CA LYS A 280 -3.53 -30.42 -17.10
C LYS A 280 -3.88 -30.94 -15.71
N GLU A 281 -5.07 -31.51 -15.57
CA GLU A 281 -5.46 -32.32 -14.43
C GLU A 281 -4.31 -33.28 -14.15
N VAL A 282 -3.52 -32.98 -13.12
CA VAL A 282 -2.63 -33.98 -12.53
C VAL A 282 -3.57 -34.73 -11.61
N ASP A 283 -3.85 -35.99 -11.96
CA ASP A 283 -4.60 -36.91 -11.11
C ASP A 283 -4.06 -36.77 -9.69
N ASP A 284 -4.93 -36.36 -8.77
CA ASP A 284 -4.69 -36.27 -7.34
C ASP A 284 -4.46 -37.69 -6.82
N GLY A 285 -3.25 -38.21 -7.02
CA GLY A 285 -2.76 -39.41 -6.36
C GLY A 285 -2.69 -39.15 -4.86
N ASP A 286 -3.38 -40.00 -4.10
CA ASP A 286 -3.53 -40.00 -2.65
C ASP A 286 -2.29 -39.51 -1.89
N ILE A 287 -2.35 -38.27 -1.39
CA ILE A 287 -1.43 -37.78 -0.37
C ILE A 287 -1.97 -38.23 0.98
N ASP A 288 -1.30 -39.22 1.56
CA ASP A 288 -1.57 -39.77 2.89
C ASP A 288 -1.50 -38.66 3.97
N PRO A 289 -2.61 -38.35 4.66
CA PRO A 289 -2.65 -37.30 5.69
C PRO A 289 -1.92 -37.67 6.98
N ASP A 290 -1.45 -38.91 7.17
CA ASP A 290 -0.84 -39.34 8.43
C ASP A 290 0.67 -39.06 8.54
N LEU A 291 1.30 -38.48 7.52
CA LEU A 291 2.74 -38.19 7.50
C LEU A 291 3.18 -36.88 8.18
N PHE A 292 2.28 -36.12 8.82
CA PHE A 292 2.60 -34.76 9.32
C PHE A 292 2.49 -34.53 10.83
N PHE A 293 2.27 -35.55 11.66
CA PHE A 293 2.39 -35.41 13.13
C PHE A 293 3.44 -36.36 13.70
N GLY A 294 4.68 -35.91 13.66
CA GLY A 294 5.79 -36.55 14.37
C GLY A 294 6.99 -35.62 14.42
N LEU A 295 6.94 -34.65 15.33
CA LEU A 295 8.05 -34.03 16.12
C LEU A 295 7.57 -32.73 16.79
#